data_AF-A0A534TUG2-F1
#
_entry.id   AF-A0A534TUG2-F1
#
_cell.length_a   1.000
_cell.length_b   1.000
_cell.length_c   1.000
_cell.angle_alpha   90.00
_cell.angle_beta   90.00
_cell.angle_gamma   90.00
#
_symmetry.space_group_name_H-M   'P 1'
#
loop_
_entity.id
_entity.type
_entity.pdbx_description
1 polymer ?
#
loop_
_entity_poly.entity_id
_entity_poly.type
_entity_poly.pdbx_seq_one_letter_code
_entity_poly.pdbx_strand_id
1 'polypeptide(L)'
;MAAVLEVPRERIHNVAFNVGRDEDNYQVRHIAEIVRTTVPGARVVYAGTGEPDKRSYRVDFGKIKRELPEFRPAWDARRGAAEIYEAFRRCNLDRTLFEGRHLVRLAQLRYLMDTAQVTSELRWSDAAAARA
;
A
#
# COMPACT_ATOMS: atom_id res chain seq x y z
N MET A 1 -2.79 -13.28 -10.25
CA MET A 1 -1.53 -14.02 -9.99
C MET A 1 -1.59 -15.46 -10.50
N ALA A 2 -2.71 -16.19 -10.35
CA ALA A 2 -2.86 -17.54 -10.90
C ALA A 2 -2.48 -17.67 -12.39
N ALA A 3 -2.91 -16.73 -13.25
CA ALA A 3 -2.62 -16.76 -14.68
C ALA A 3 -1.12 -16.82 -15.05
N VAL A 4 -0.20 -16.35 -14.19
CA VAL A 4 1.24 -16.44 -14.47
C VAL A 4 1.73 -17.90 -14.34
N LEU A 5 1.16 -18.66 -13.41
CA LEU A 5 1.56 -20.05 -13.14
C LEU A 5 1.10 -21.02 -14.23
N GLU A 6 0.10 -20.63 -15.02
CA GLU A 6 -0.48 -21.43 -16.09
C GLU A 6 0.24 -21.26 -17.44
N VAL A 7 1.18 -20.32 -17.52
CA VAL A 7 1.89 -20.00 -18.77
C VAL A 7 3.27 -20.68 -18.78
N PRO A 8 3.71 -21.23 -19.93
CA PRO A 8 5.03 -21.83 -20.07
C PRO A 8 6.14 -20.90 -19.58
N ARG A 9 7.08 -21.48 -18.84
CA ARG A 9 8.20 -20.76 -18.22
C ARG A 9 8.94 -19.87 -19.21
N GLU A 10 9.12 -20.34 -20.44
CA GLU A 10 9.88 -19.68 -21.51
C GLU A 10 9.27 -18.32 -21.89
N ARG A 11 7.96 -18.12 -21.66
CA ARG A 11 7.28 -16.85 -21.96
C ARG A 11 7.35 -15.82 -20.84
N ILE A 12 7.65 -16.24 -19.61
CA ILE A 12 7.58 -15.40 -18.41
C ILE A 12 8.90 -15.26 -17.67
N HIS A 13 9.83 -16.19 -17.87
CA HIS A 13 11.10 -16.20 -17.16
C HIS A 13 11.95 -14.99 -17.55
N ASN A 14 12.39 -14.24 -16.54
CA ASN A 14 13.22 -13.05 -16.72
C ASN A 14 12.56 -11.96 -17.60
N VAL A 15 11.23 -11.93 -17.60
CA VAL A 15 10.45 -10.95 -18.35
C VAL A 15 9.82 -9.97 -17.36
N ALA A 16 10.17 -8.68 -17.49
CA ALA A 16 9.52 -7.63 -16.74
C ALA A 16 8.13 -7.33 -17.31
N PHE A 17 7.13 -7.24 -16.44
CA PHE A 17 5.76 -6.85 -16.76
C PHE A 17 5.32 -5.70 -15.86
N ASN A 18 4.68 -4.70 -16.46
CA ASN A 18 3.80 -3.82 -15.69
C ASN A 18 2.52 -4.60 -15.37
N VAL A 19 2.08 -4.57 -14.11
CA VAL A 19 0.95 -5.37 -13.63
C VAL A 19 -0.24 -4.45 -13.36
N GLY A 20 -1.28 -4.54 -14.18
CA GLY A 20 -2.45 -3.66 -14.09
C GLY A 20 -3.25 -3.64 -15.39
N ARG A 21 -4.10 -2.61 -15.55
CA ARG A 21 -4.96 -2.37 -16.72
C ARG A 21 -4.81 -0.91 -17.15
N ASP A 22 -4.88 -0.65 -18.45
CA ASP A 22 -4.68 0.72 -18.97
C ASP A 22 -5.73 1.70 -18.44
N GLU A 23 -6.93 1.20 -18.16
CA GLU A 23 -8.04 1.94 -17.56
C GLU A 23 -7.80 2.32 -16.09
N ASP A 24 -6.81 1.69 -15.43
CA ASP A 24 -6.42 1.99 -14.04
C ASP A 24 -5.28 3.03 -13.94
N ASN A 25 -5.01 3.76 -15.01
CA ASN A 25 -4.18 4.97 -14.93
C ASN A 25 -5.01 6.14 -14.38
N TYR A 26 -4.86 6.45 -13.10
CA TYR A 26 -5.59 7.53 -12.44
C TYR A 26 -4.74 8.77 -12.20
N GLN A 27 -5.40 9.93 -12.21
CA GLN A 27 -4.86 11.13 -11.58
C GLN A 27 -5.11 11.05 -10.08
N VAL A 28 -4.22 11.61 -9.25
CA VAL A 28 -4.37 11.64 -7.79
C VAL A 28 -5.73 12.23 -7.37
N ARG A 29 -6.21 13.27 -8.07
CA ARG A 29 -7.54 13.84 -7.83
C ARG A 29 -8.68 12.82 -8.03
N HIS A 30 -8.58 11.92 -9.01
CA HIS A 30 -9.60 10.88 -9.22
C HIS A 30 -9.59 9.87 -8.08
N ILE A 31 -8.40 9.48 -7.59
CA ILE A 31 -8.28 8.62 -6.41
C ILE A 31 -8.87 9.30 -5.17
N ALA A 32 -8.56 10.58 -4.94
CA ALA A 32 -9.11 11.36 -3.83
C ALA A 32 -10.65 11.39 -3.85
N GLU A 33 -11.23 11.56 -5.04
CA GLU A 33 -12.68 11.52 -5.24
C GLU A 33 -13.28 10.13 -4.95
N ILE A 34 -12.62 9.04 -5.40
CA ILE A 34 -13.02 7.67 -5.06
C ILE A 34 -13.06 7.48 -3.54
N VAL A 35 -12.01 7.91 -2.83
CA VAL A 35 -11.95 7.84 -1.37
C VAL A 35 -13.07 8.66 -0.73
N ARG A 36 -13.30 9.90 -1.20
CA ARG A 36 -14.39 10.77 -0.71
C ARG A 36 -15.76 10.11 -0.84
N THR A 37 -16.02 9.44 -1.96
CA THR A 37 -17.30 8.72 -2.16
C THR A 37 -17.41 7.45 -1.31
N THR A 38 -16.29 6.87 -0.92
CA THR A 38 -16.24 5.61 -0.16
C THR A 38 -16.37 5.84 1.34
N VAL A 39 -15.74 6.89 1.87
CA VAL A 39 -15.63 7.13 3.32
C VAL A 39 -16.62 8.22 3.75
N PRO A 40 -17.64 7.89 4.57
CA PRO A 40 -18.60 8.88 5.05
C PRO A 40 -17.94 10.03 5.79
N GLY A 41 -18.30 11.26 5.43
CA GLY A 41 -17.78 12.48 6.05
C GLY A 41 -16.37 12.89 5.59
N ALA A 42 -15.72 12.13 4.71
CA ALA A 42 -14.44 12.52 4.13
C ALA A 42 -14.59 13.76 3.23
N ARG A 43 -13.56 14.62 3.24
CA ARG A 43 -13.49 15.82 2.40
C ARG A 43 -12.17 15.84 1.65
N VAL A 44 -12.21 16.26 0.39
CA VAL A 44 -11.01 16.52 -0.41
C VAL A 44 -10.61 17.97 -0.18
N VAL A 45 -9.38 18.19 0.26
CA VAL A 45 -8.81 19.52 0.50
C VAL A 45 -7.54 19.65 -0.34
N TYR A 46 -7.47 20.71 -1.15
CA TYR A 46 -6.27 21.06 -1.90
C TYR A 46 -5.45 22.04 -1.06
N ALA A 47 -4.32 21.56 -0.53
CA ALA A 47 -3.37 22.40 0.18
C ALA A 47 -2.69 23.33 -0.85
N GLY A 48 -3.25 24.52 -1.08
CA GLY A 48 -2.75 25.49 -2.07
C GLY A 48 -1.32 26.01 -1.80
N THR A 49 -0.69 25.58 -0.72
CA THR A 49 0.65 25.96 -0.27
C THR A 49 1.51 24.71 -0.11
N GLY A 50 2.15 24.28 -1.19
CA GLY A 50 3.09 23.16 -1.20
C GLY A 50 3.76 23.04 -2.58
N GLU A 51 4.98 22.49 -2.64
CA GLU A 51 5.54 22.15 -3.94
C GLU A 51 4.66 21.09 -4.60
N PRO A 52 4.24 21.31 -5.86
CA PRO A 52 3.46 20.31 -6.57
C PRO A 52 4.31 19.05 -6.74
N ASP A 53 3.73 17.90 -6.39
CA ASP A 53 4.35 16.62 -6.75
C ASP A 53 4.38 16.50 -8.28
N LYS A 54 5.58 16.67 -8.85
CA LYS A 54 5.79 16.67 -10.30
C LYS A 54 5.75 15.27 -10.89
N ARG A 55 5.62 14.22 -10.08
CA ARG A 55 5.58 12.84 -10.56
C ARG A 55 4.27 12.61 -11.31
N SER A 56 4.40 12.32 -12.60
CA SER A 56 3.29 11.91 -13.45
C SER A 56 3.76 10.76 -14.31
N TYR A 57 3.16 9.59 -14.14
CA TYR A 57 3.42 8.42 -14.95
C TYR A 57 2.11 7.88 -15.52
N ARG A 58 2.17 7.39 -16.75
CA ARG A 58 1.13 6.59 -17.38
C ARG A 58 1.79 5.28 -17.77
N VAL A 59 1.35 4.20 -17.14
CA VAL A 59 1.94 2.88 -17.34
C VAL A 59 1.23 2.21 -18.50
N ASP A 60 2.03 1.62 -19.40
CA ASP A 60 1.55 0.75 -20.47
C ASP A 60 1.46 -0.70 -19.96
N PHE A 61 0.26 -1.27 -19.97
CA PHE A 61 -0.01 -2.65 -19.59
C PHE A 61 -0.21 -3.57 -20.81
N GLY A 62 0.05 -3.10 -22.03
CA GLY A 62 -0.12 -3.86 -23.26
C GLY A 62 0.69 -5.16 -23.30
N LYS A 63 1.87 -5.19 -22.66
CA LYS A 63 2.69 -6.41 -22.57
C LYS A 63 2.01 -7.52 -21.77
N ILE A 64 1.51 -7.22 -20.57
CA ILE A 64 0.86 -8.24 -19.74
C ILE A 64 -0.45 -8.71 -20.38
N LYS A 65 -1.20 -7.80 -21.03
CA LYS A 65 -2.43 -8.12 -21.77
C LYS A 65 -2.19 -9.08 -22.93
N ARG A 66 -1.09 -8.90 -23.68
CA ARG A 66 -0.71 -9.76 -24.81
C ARG A 66 -0.15 -11.10 -24.36
N GLU A 67 0.76 -11.10 -23.39
CA GLU A 67 1.46 -12.32 -23.01
C GLU A 67 0.64 -13.20 -22.06
N LEU A 68 -0.22 -12.60 -21.24
CA LEU A 68 -1.06 -13.27 -20.26
C LEU A 68 -2.54 -12.86 -20.45
N PRO A 69 -3.24 -13.31 -21.51
CA PRO A 69 -4.63 -12.90 -21.80
C PRO A 69 -5.64 -13.31 -20.71
N GLU A 70 -5.30 -14.33 -19.91
CA GLU A 70 -6.09 -14.75 -18.74
C GLU A 70 -5.81 -13.92 -17.48
N PHE A 71 -4.83 -13.00 -17.53
CA PHE A 71 -4.66 -11.98 -16.50
C PHE A 71 -5.79 -10.96 -16.60
N ARG A 72 -6.87 -11.21 -15.87
CA ARG A 72 -8.06 -10.35 -15.79
C ARG A 72 -8.25 -9.85 -14.36
N PRO A 73 -7.58 -8.74 -13.96
CA PRO A 73 -7.79 -8.14 -12.65
C PRO A 73 -9.27 -7.79 -12.46
N ALA A 74 -9.85 -8.25 -11.35
CA ALA A 74 -11.23 -7.96 -11.00
C ALA A 74 -11.37 -6.80 -10.01
N TRP A 75 -10.26 -6.38 -9.38
CA TRP A 75 -10.23 -5.28 -8.42
C TRP A 75 -9.80 -3.99 -9.10
N ASP A 76 -10.60 -2.95 -8.98
CA ASP A 76 -10.28 -1.58 -9.38
C ASP A 76 -10.04 -0.71 -8.14
N ALA A 77 -9.73 0.57 -8.36
CA ALA A 77 -9.48 1.52 -7.28
C ALA A 77 -10.71 1.73 -6.36
N ARG A 78 -11.95 1.55 -6.87
CA ARG A 78 -13.17 1.72 -6.09
C ARG A 78 -13.38 0.54 -5.14
N ARG A 79 -13.24 -0.68 -5.65
CA ARG A 79 -13.29 -1.90 -4.84
C ARG A 79 -12.17 -1.91 -3.80
N GLY A 80 -10.96 -1.50 -4.19
CA GLY A 80 -9.84 -1.36 -3.27
C GLY A 80 -10.12 -0.34 -2.16
N ALA A 81 -10.66 0.84 -2.49
CA ALA A 81 -11.04 1.83 -1.48
C ALA A 81 -12.10 1.29 -0.51
N ALA A 82 -13.13 0.60 -1.02
CA ALA A 82 -14.18 0.00 -0.19
C ALA A 82 -13.62 -1.09 0.73
N GLU A 83 -12.75 -1.95 0.22
CA GLU A 83 -12.07 -2.99 1.00
C GLU A 83 -11.23 -2.40 2.14
N ILE A 84 -10.45 -1.35 1.85
CA ILE A 84 -9.63 -0.67 2.87
C ILE A 84 -10.53 -0.02 3.94
N TYR A 85 -11.61 0.63 3.54
CA TYR A 85 -12.57 1.23 4.48
C TYR A 85 -13.18 0.19 5.42
N GLU A 86 -13.65 -0.94 4.87
CA GLU A 86 -14.20 -2.04 5.66
C GLU A 86 -13.15 -2.68 6.57
N ALA A 87 -11.90 -2.83 6.10
CA ALA A 87 -10.81 -3.34 6.92
C ALA A 87 -10.52 -2.42 8.12
N PHE A 88 -10.44 -1.10 7.92
CA PHE A 88 -10.22 -0.15 9.00
C PHE A 88 -11.36 -0.13 10.02
N ARG A 89 -12.62 -0.29 9.57
CA ARG A 89 -13.77 -0.46 10.46
C ARG A 89 -13.67 -1.73 11.29
N ARG A 90 -13.32 -2.87 10.68
CA ARG A 90 -13.19 -4.16 11.37
C ARG A 90 -12.08 -4.16 12.41
N CYS A 91 -10.96 -3.50 12.09
CA CYS A 91 -9.83 -3.39 13.01
C CYS A 91 -10.02 -2.33 14.11
N ASN A 92 -11.16 -1.61 14.12
CA ASN A 92 -11.40 -0.46 15.00
C ASN A 92 -10.20 0.52 15.00
N LEU A 93 -9.69 0.84 13.80
CA LEU A 93 -8.56 1.75 13.67
C LEU A 93 -8.97 3.14 14.17
N ASP A 94 -8.50 3.49 15.36
CA ASP A 94 -8.65 4.83 15.94
C ASP A 94 -7.35 5.62 15.87
N ARG A 95 -7.43 6.87 16.31
CA ARG A 95 -6.29 7.79 16.31
C ARG A 95 -5.14 7.28 17.18
N THR A 96 -5.45 6.70 18.34
CA THR A 96 -4.46 6.20 19.29
C THR A 96 -3.67 5.04 18.71
N LEU A 97 -4.33 4.12 18.01
CA LEU A 97 -3.68 3.02 17.31
C LEU A 97 -2.86 3.53 16.12
N PHE A 98 -3.43 4.45 15.33
CA PHE A 98 -2.79 5.00 14.14
C PHE A 98 -1.52 5.80 14.43
N GLU A 99 -1.54 6.64 15.47
CA GLU A 99 -0.39 7.43 15.91
C GLU A 99 0.50 6.67 16.92
N GLY A 100 0.04 5.50 17.36
CA GLY A 100 0.68 4.70 18.39
C GLY A 100 1.82 3.83 17.88
N ARG A 101 2.51 3.18 18.82
CA ARG A 101 3.69 2.35 18.56
C ARG A 101 3.47 1.21 17.57
N HIS A 102 2.24 0.72 17.42
CA HIS A 102 1.94 -0.40 16.54
C HIS A 102 2.08 -0.04 15.06
N LEU A 103 1.86 1.23 14.70
CA LEU A 103 1.87 1.70 13.32
C LEU A 103 2.91 2.81 13.06
N VAL A 104 3.42 3.46 14.12
CA VAL A 104 4.50 4.47 14.03
C VAL A 104 5.81 3.90 14.53
N ARG A 105 6.76 3.65 13.61
CA ARG A 105 8.06 3.07 13.92
C ARG A 105 8.84 3.84 14.99
N LEU A 106 8.84 5.18 14.92
CA LEU A 106 9.55 5.99 15.90
C LEU A 106 8.99 5.81 17.32
N ALA A 107 7.67 5.70 17.46
CA ALA A 107 7.02 5.44 18.74
C ALA A 107 7.35 4.03 19.25
N GLN A 108 7.43 3.02 18.37
CA GLN A 108 7.90 1.68 18.73
C GLN A 108 9.34 1.66 19.22
N LEU A 109 10.25 2.34 18.52
CA LEU A 109 11.65 2.37 18.91
C LEU A 109 11.83 3.04 20.27
N ARG A 110 11.15 4.16 20.52
CA ARG A 110 11.12 4.81 21.85
C ARG A 110 10.62 3.83 22.92
N TYR A 111 9.48 3.19 22.70
CA TYR A 111 8.97 2.18 23.63
C TYR A 111 9.97 1.04 23.91
N LEU A 112 10.63 0.50 22.89
CA LEU A 112 11.61 -0.58 23.06
C LEU A 112 12.85 -0.14 23.83
N MET A 113 13.27 1.12 23.65
CA MET A 113 14.36 1.73 24.41
C MET A 113 13.96 1.99 25.86
N ASP A 114 12.78 2.58 26.08
CA ASP A 114 12.23 2.87 27.40
C ASP A 114 11.99 1.58 28.21
N THR A 115 11.74 0.46 27.53
CA THR A 115 11.59 -0.86 28.14
C THR A 115 12.87 -1.72 28.10
N ALA A 116 14.02 -1.13 27.77
CA ALA A 116 15.35 -1.76 27.76
C ALA A 116 15.47 -3.03 26.90
N GLN A 117 14.57 -3.23 25.93
CA GLN A 117 14.65 -4.30 24.94
C GLN A 117 15.65 -3.95 23.83
N VAL A 118 15.80 -2.65 23.56
CA VAL A 118 16.73 -2.10 22.57
C VAL A 118 17.59 -1.04 23.24
N THR A 119 18.89 -1.02 22.97
CA THR A 119 19.85 -0.03 23.52
C THR A 119 19.74 1.32 22.81
N SER A 120 20.42 2.35 23.35
CA SER A 120 20.55 3.67 22.71
C SER A 120 21.16 3.64 21.31
N GLU A 121 21.96 2.62 21.01
CA GLU A 121 22.58 2.37 19.71
C GLU A 121 21.68 1.54 18.78
N LEU A 122 20.41 1.34 19.16
CA LEU A 122 19.41 0.55 18.42
C LEU A 122 19.79 -0.92 18.22
N ARG A 123 20.46 -1.52 19.21
CA ARG A 123 20.77 -2.97 19.25
C ARG A 123 19.84 -3.68 20.24
N TRP A 124 19.45 -4.92 19.95
CA TRP A 124 18.72 -5.72 20.94
C TRP A 124 19.60 -5.95 22.18
N SER A 125 19.01 -5.86 23.37
CA SER A 125 19.72 -6.19 24.61
C SER A 125 19.88 -7.71 24.75
N ASP A 126 20.95 -8.17 25.40
CA ASP A 126 21.26 -9.60 25.53
C ASP A 126 20.11 -10.40 26.19
N ALA A 127 19.37 -9.78 27.11
CA ALA A 127 18.19 -10.36 27.75
C ALA A 127 16.97 -10.50 26.81
N ALA A 128 16.85 -9.63 25.80
CA ALA A 128 15.82 -9.71 24.77
C ALA A 128 16.22 -10.66 23.64
N ALA A 129 17.51 -10.67 23.25
CA ALA A 129 18.07 -11.58 22.25
C ALA A 129 17.96 -13.06 22.66
N ALA A 130 18.03 -13.37 23.95
CA ALA A 130 17.86 -14.73 24.48
C ALA A 130 16.39 -15.23 24.50
N ARG A 131 15.41 -14.36 24.22
CA ARG A 131 13.96 -14.67 24.23
C ARG A 131 13.32 -14.71 22.84
N ALA A 132 14.07 -14.35 21.79
CA ALA A 132 13.63 -14.33 20.40
C ALA A 132 14.00 -15.65 19.71
#